data_AF-A0A0Q4GY46-F1
#
_entry.id   AF-A0A0Q4GY46-F1
#
_cell.length_a   1.000
_cell.length_b   1.000
_cell.length_c   1.000
_cell.angle_alpha   90.00
_cell.angle_beta   90.00
_cell.angle_gamma   90.00
#
_symmetry.space_group_name_H-M   'P 1'
#
loop_
_entity.id
_entity.type
_entity.pdbx_description
1 polymer ?
#
loop_
_entity_poly.entity_id
_entity_poly.type
_entity_poly.pdbx_seq_one_letter_code
_entity_poly.pdbx_strand_id
1 'polypeptide(L)'
;MKNFKNIVKTLIVLSVFFTLASCKKDKKEAGGTDSVSGKFEYQNNSNNINSGDYRAGNGDGAWLYFLTPEFNGVQIRFKSLGNYVIPNGSFTYKNGAPYNSATNFAGGSVTINNVTDEVNGGTVVISKDGDSHTITFNLTTTKGPLKGSYTGILKKI
;
A
#
# COMPACT_ATOMS: atom_id res chain seq x y z
N MET A 1 13.56 18.04 51.01
CA MET A 1 13.23 17.34 49.75
C MET A 1 11.73 17.11 49.69
N LYS A 2 11.09 17.59 48.61
CA LYS A 2 9.77 17.23 48.03
C LYS A 2 8.56 17.16 48.99
N ASN A 3 7.84 18.29 49.08
CA ASN A 3 6.43 18.33 49.47
C ASN A 3 5.56 17.91 48.26
N PHE A 4 4.83 16.81 48.43
CA PHE A 4 3.92 16.24 47.44
C PHE A 4 2.68 17.13 47.28
N LYS A 5 2.37 17.44 46.03
CA LYS A 5 1.27 18.30 45.61
C LYS A 5 -0.08 17.58 45.74
N ASN A 6 -1.06 18.38 46.13
CA ASN A 6 -2.48 18.08 46.29
C ASN A 6 -3.06 17.28 45.11
N ILE A 7 -3.69 16.16 45.46
CA ILE A 7 -4.73 15.48 44.71
C ILE A 7 -6.02 16.29 44.90
N VAL A 8 -6.86 16.40 43.85
CA VAL A 8 -8.34 16.39 43.88
C VAL A 8 -8.92 17.21 42.68
N LYS A 9 -9.94 16.61 42.05
CA LYS A 9 -10.89 17.09 41.00
C LYS A 9 -10.31 17.05 39.57
N THR A 10 -10.94 16.40 38.58
CA THR A 10 -12.36 16.48 38.23
C THR A 10 -12.77 15.28 37.36
N LEU A 11 -13.90 14.69 37.73
CA LEU A 11 -14.69 13.71 37.01
C LEU A 11 -15.36 14.39 35.80
N ILE A 12 -15.15 13.93 34.57
CA ILE A 12 -15.98 14.33 33.43
C ILE A 12 -16.63 13.10 32.79
N VAL A 13 -17.94 13.24 32.74
CA VAL A 13 -19.02 12.35 32.40
C VAL A 13 -18.93 11.79 30.98
N LEU A 14 -19.22 10.49 30.91
CA LEU A 14 -19.54 9.71 29.72
C LEU A 14 -20.84 10.22 29.07
N SER A 15 -20.78 10.63 27.81
CA SER A 15 -21.98 10.89 27.00
C SER A 15 -21.79 10.40 25.57
N VAL A 16 -22.18 9.16 25.35
CA VAL A 16 -22.51 8.60 24.03
C VAL A 16 -24.02 8.76 23.87
N PHE A 17 -24.49 9.53 22.90
CA PHE A 17 -25.74 9.24 22.21
C PHE A 17 -25.68 9.73 20.77
N PHE A 18 -25.83 8.75 19.88
CA PHE A 18 -26.02 8.86 18.44
C PHE A 18 -27.27 9.67 18.11
N THR A 19 -27.17 10.58 17.14
CA THR A 19 -28.30 10.95 16.29
C THR A 19 -27.93 10.73 14.83
N LEU A 20 -28.67 9.82 14.22
CA LEU A 20 -28.57 9.38 12.84
C LEU A 20 -28.86 10.55 11.89
N ALA A 21 -27.87 10.98 11.11
CA ALA A 21 -28.10 11.81 9.94
C ALA A 21 -28.62 10.93 8.80
N SER A 22 -29.94 10.74 8.74
CA SER A 22 -30.63 10.23 7.55
C SER A 22 -30.77 11.38 6.55
N CYS A 23 -29.82 11.48 5.63
CA CYS A 23 -30.02 12.21 4.38
C CYS A 23 -30.12 11.20 3.23
N LYS A 24 -31.33 10.71 2.98
CA LYS A 24 -31.72 10.34 1.62
C LYS A 24 -31.95 11.63 0.84
N LYS A 25 -31.06 11.91 -0.11
CA LYS A 25 -31.42 12.70 -1.29
C LYS A 25 -30.67 12.13 -2.48
N ASP A 26 -31.41 11.34 -3.25
CA ASP A 26 -31.04 10.93 -4.59
C ASP A 26 -30.68 12.17 -5.43
N LYS A 27 -29.40 12.24 -5.79
CA LYS A 27 -28.94 12.88 -7.02
C LYS A 27 -27.86 11.97 -7.60
N LYS A 28 -28.30 11.04 -8.44
CA LYS A 28 -27.42 10.51 -9.48
C LYS A 28 -27.23 11.65 -10.48
N GLU A 29 -26.08 12.29 -10.38
CA GLU A 29 -25.35 12.90 -11.50
C GLU A 29 -24.04 13.45 -10.95
N ALA A 30 -22.92 12.82 -11.29
CA ALA A 30 -21.61 13.47 -11.42
C ALA A 30 -20.64 12.51 -12.09
N GLY A 31 -19.78 13.08 -12.94
CA GLY A 31 -18.91 12.40 -13.90
C GLY A 31 -17.84 11.50 -13.29
N GLY A 32 -17.14 10.80 -14.18
CA GLY A 32 -16.04 9.91 -13.85
C GLY A 32 -14.98 10.60 -13.01
N THR A 33 -15.04 10.38 -11.71
CA THR A 33 -13.88 10.48 -10.82
C THR A 33 -13.12 9.18 -10.95
N ASP A 34 -11.92 9.23 -11.52
CA ASP A 34 -10.96 8.12 -11.45
C ASP A 34 -10.84 7.70 -9.99
N SER A 35 -11.33 6.51 -9.67
CA SER A 35 -11.40 6.04 -8.29
C SER A 35 -9.98 5.85 -7.75
N VAL A 36 -9.57 6.71 -6.82
CA VAL A 36 -8.29 6.59 -6.13
C VAL A 36 -8.32 5.32 -5.28
N SER A 37 -7.53 4.33 -5.68
CA SER A 37 -7.39 3.03 -5.01
C SER A 37 -6.21 3.01 -4.03
N GLY A 38 -5.42 4.08 -3.97
CA GLY A 38 -4.25 4.14 -3.12
C GLY A 38 -3.42 5.39 -3.37
N LYS A 39 -2.26 5.46 -2.72
CA LYS A 39 -1.32 6.56 -2.85
C LYS A 39 0.09 6.08 -2.60
N PHE A 40 1.07 6.71 -3.24
CA PHE A 40 2.46 6.57 -2.85
C PHE A 40 3.18 7.92 -2.81
N GLU A 41 4.21 7.99 -1.99
CA GLU A 41 5.06 9.14 -1.76
C GLU A 41 6.49 8.79 -2.14
N TYR A 42 7.11 9.63 -2.96
CA TYR A 42 8.49 9.49 -3.38
C TYR A 42 9.10 10.86 -3.67
N GLN A 43 10.30 11.13 -3.14
CA GLN A 43 11.00 12.42 -3.30
C GLN A 43 10.13 13.65 -2.98
N ASN A 44 9.36 13.57 -1.89
CA ASN A 44 8.40 14.61 -1.44
C ASN A 44 7.20 14.85 -2.37
N ASN A 45 7.01 14.01 -3.40
CA ASN A 45 5.84 14.05 -4.27
C ASN A 45 4.84 12.96 -3.87
N SER A 46 3.57 13.32 -3.83
CA SER A 46 2.45 12.42 -3.55
C SER A 46 1.73 12.08 -4.85
N ASN A 47 1.52 10.79 -5.09
CA ASN A 47 0.98 10.26 -6.34
C ASN A 47 -0.24 9.37 -6.05
N ASN A 48 -1.39 9.65 -6.67
CA ASN A 48 -2.61 8.86 -6.50
C ASN A 48 -2.57 7.63 -7.40
N ILE A 49 -2.77 6.45 -6.81
CA ILE A 49 -2.88 5.18 -7.53
C ILE A 49 -4.34 5.01 -7.95
N ASN A 50 -4.59 4.80 -9.24
CA ASN A 50 -5.94 4.53 -9.76
C ASN A 50 -6.15 3.06 -10.12
N SER A 51 -5.07 2.29 -10.28
CA SER A 51 -5.14 0.91 -10.73
C SER A 51 -4.00 0.06 -10.16
N GLY A 52 -4.32 -1.21 -9.96
CA GLY A 52 -3.38 -2.24 -9.56
C GLY A 52 -3.55 -3.48 -10.43
N ASP A 53 -2.44 -4.03 -10.90
CA ASP A 53 -2.42 -5.27 -11.67
C ASP A 53 -1.29 -6.19 -11.20
N TYR A 54 -1.35 -7.46 -11.62
CA TYR A 54 -0.25 -8.38 -11.44
C TYR A 54 -0.01 -9.25 -12.67
N ARG A 55 1.26 -9.57 -12.86
CA ARG A 55 1.76 -10.26 -14.07
C ARG A 55 2.72 -11.37 -13.68
N ALA A 56 2.78 -12.40 -14.51
CA ALA A 56 3.77 -13.46 -14.38
C ALA A 56 5.19 -12.88 -14.51
N GLY A 57 6.09 -13.24 -13.59
CA GLY A 57 7.50 -12.86 -13.59
C GLY A 57 8.35 -13.69 -14.54
N ASN A 58 7.96 -13.78 -15.81
CA ASN A 58 8.66 -14.57 -16.84
C ASN A 58 8.95 -16.03 -16.42
N GLY A 59 7.98 -16.70 -15.80
CA GLY A 59 8.16 -18.06 -15.29
C GLY A 59 8.53 -18.15 -13.82
N ASP A 60 8.98 -17.06 -13.19
CA ASP A 60 9.45 -17.04 -11.79
C ASP A 60 8.75 -15.96 -10.96
N GLY A 61 7.67 -16.37 -10.30
CA GLY A 61 6.92 -15.54 -9.36
C GLY A 61 6.08 -14.45 -10.03
N ALA A 62 5.75 -13.39 -9.30
CA ALA A 62 4.80 -12.36 -9.75
C ALA A 62 5.36 -10.96 -9.60
N TRP A 63 4.95 -10.07 -10.51
CA TRP A 63 5.11 -8.64 -10.37
C TRP A 63 3.78 -8.01 -9.99
N LEU A 64 3.80 -7.13 -9.00
CA LEU A 64 2.69 -6.24 -8.69
C LEU A 64 2.97 -4.88 -9.33
N TYR A 65 1.97 -4.29 -9.97
CA TYR A 65 2.04 -2.97 -10.57
C TYR A 65 0.98 -2.07 -9.93
N PHE A 66 1.38 -0.86 -9.55
CA PHE A 66 0.49 0.19 -9.08
C PHE A 66 0.71 1.43 -9.93
N LEU A 67 -0.33 1.89 -10.63
CA LEU A 67 -0.22 2.94 -11.63
C LEU A 67 -1.06 4.16 -11.26
N THR A 68 -0.54 5.34 -11.62
CA THR A 68 -1.27 6.61 -11.63
C THR A 68 -1.86 6.86 -13.03
N PRO A 69 -2.80 7.82 -13.18
CA PRO A 69 -3.30 8.24 -14.49
C PRO A 69 -2.20 8.71 -15.46
N GLU A 70 -1.12 9.29 -14.92
CA GLU A 70 0.01 9.84 -15.68
C GLU A 70 1.10 8.80 -15.99
N PHE A 71 0.81 7.51 -15.78
CA PHE A 71 1.77 6.39 -15.96
C PHE A 71 3.00 6.43 -15.06
N ASN A 72 2.95 7.20 -13.96
CA ASN A 72 3.85 6.96 -12.85
C ASN A 72 3.45 5.65 -12.16
N GLY A 73 4.38 5.01 -11.47
CA GLY A 73 4.02 3.78 -10.79
C GLY A 73 5.09 3.14 -9.93
N VAL A 74 4.63 2.13 -9.20
CA VAL A 74 5.47 1.29 -8.33
C VAL A 74 5.33 -0.14 -8.78
N GLN A 75 6.45 -0.83 -8.86
CA GLN A 75 6.53 -2.26 -9.16
C GLN A 75 7.14 -2.98 -7.96
N ILE A 76 6.59 -4.15 -7.61
CA ILE A 76 7.12 -5.01 -6.55
C ILE A 76 7.24 -6.44 -7.09
N ARG A 77 8.42 -7.03 -6.97
CA ARG A 77 8.72 -8.38 -7.46
C ARG A 77 8.71 -9.39 -6.31
N PHE A 78 7.98 -10.47 -6.51
CA PHE A 78 8.11 -11.70 -5.75
C PHE A 78 8.66 -12.81 -6.65
N LYS A 79 9.67 -13.55 -6.18
CA LYS A 79 10.19 -14.73 -6.88
C LYS A 79 9.59 -16.00 -6.29
N SER A 80 9.64 -17.09 -7.07
CA SER A 80 9.32 -18.44 -6.61
C SER A 80 7.92 -18.57 -5.99
N LEU A 81 6.94 -17.88 -6.59
CA LEU A 81 5.53 -18.06 -6.29
C LEU A 81 4.92 -19.05 -7.28
N GLY A 82 4.43 -20.18 -6.77
CA GLY A 82 3.69 -21.14 -7.57
C GLY A 82 2.43 -20.50 -8.17
N ASN A 83 2.18 -20.75 -9.45
CA ASN A 83 1.03 -20.24 -10.20
C ASN A 83 0.84 -18.71 -10.17
N TYR A 84 1.88 -17.96 -9.80
CA TYR A 84 1.85 -16.49 -9.70
C TYR A 84 0.78 -15.97 -8.75
N VAL A 85 0.43 -16.75 -7.73
CA VAL A 85 -0.56 -16.36 -6.72
C VAL A 85 0.04 -15.27 -5.84
N ILE A 86 -0.70 -14.17 -5.67
CA ILE A 86 -0.27 -13.07 -4.81
C ILE A 86 -0.25 -13.55 -3.35
N PRO A 87 0.90 -13.45 -2.66
CA PRO A 87 1.03 -13.98 -1.30
C PRO A 87 0.38 -13.01 -0.30
N ASN A 88 -0.12 -13.55 0.81
CA ASN A 88 -0.59 -12.77 1.96
C ASN A 88 0.45 -12.86 3.08
N GLY A 89 0.70 -11.75 3.77
CA GLY A 89 1.64 -11.71 4.89
C GLY A 89 2.49 -10.44 4.91
N SER A 90 3.59 -10.52 5.66
CA SER A 90 4.58 -9.46 5.77
C SER A 90 5.91 -9.92 5.18
N PHE A 91 6.47 -9.10 4.32
CA PHE A 91 7.63 -9.42 3.50
C PHE A 91 8.73 -8.39 3.69
N THR A 92 9.95 -8.87 3.83
CA THR A 92 11.17 -8.05 3.93
C THR A 92 11.99 -8.16 2.66
N TYR A 93 12.68 -7.09 2.29
CA TYR A 93 13.52 -7.12 1.09
C TYR A 93 14.63 -8.15 1.23
N LYS A 94 14.74 -9.04 0.24
CA LYS A 94 15.91 -9.89 0.08
C LYS A 94 16.06 -10.28 -1.38
N ASN A 95 17.17 -9.87 -1.99
CA ASN A 95 17.50 -10.26 -3.35
C ASN A 95 18.80 -11.07 -3.39
N GLY A 96 18.71 -12.33 -2.97
CA GLY A 96 19.86 -13.25 -2.94
C GLY A 96 19.57 -14.49 -2.12
N ALA A 97 20.48 -15.46 -2.17
CA ALA A 97 20.38 -16.66 -1.35
C ALA A 97 20.75 -16.37 0.12
N PRO A 98 20.09 -17.02 1.09
CA PRO A 98 18.86 -17.80 0.95
C PRO A 98 17.62 -16.88 0.81
N TYR A 99 16.79 -17.10 -0.21
CA TYR A 99 15.53 -16.40 -0.45
C TYR A 99 14.35 -17.26 0.03
N ASN A 100 13.41 -16.67 0.78
CA ASN A 100 12.19 -17.35 1.23
C ASN A 100 10.95 -16.62 0.71
N SER A 101 10.22 -17.22 -0.22
CA SER A 101 9.02 -16.61 -0.83
C SER A 101 7.87 -16.39 0.18
N ALA A 102 7.87 -17.05 1.34
CA ALA A 102 6.89 -16.81 2.39
C ALA A 102 7.14 -15.54 3.20
N THR A 103 8.37 -15.00 3.20
CA THR A 103 8.75 -13.85 4.05
C THR A 103 9.55 -12.78 3.32
N ASN A 104 9.86 -12.98 2.04
CA ASN A 104 10.67 -12.05 1.25
C ASN A 104 9.98 -11.60 -0.03
N PHE A 105 10.33 -10.36 -0.43
CA PHE A 105 10.16 -9.89 -1.79
C PHE A 105 11.55 -9.57 -2.37
N ALA A 106 11.67 -9.64 -3.69
CA ALA A 106 12.96 -9.67 -4.40
C ALA A 106 13.42 -8.31 -4.92
N GLY A 107 12.58 -7.29 -4.88
CA GLY A 107 12.88 -5.96 -5.38
C GLY A 107 11.67 -5.33 -6.06
N GLY A 108 11.93 -4.44 -7.01
CA GLY A 108 10.92 -3.58 -7.59
C GLY A 108 11.52 -2.29 -8.12
N SER A 109 10.66 -1.35 -8.48
CA SER A 109 11.07 -0.03 -8.92
C SER A 109 9.96 0.99 -8.65
N VAL A 110 10.33 2.26 -8.70
CA VAL A 110 9.40 3.37 -8.85
C VAL A 110 9.76 4.13 -10.12
N THR A 111 8.74 4.46 -10.92
CA THR A 111 8.89 5.27 -12.12
C THR A 111 8.10 6.55 -11.94
N ILE A 112 8.78 7.70 -12.04
CA ILE A 112 8.19 9.04 -12.04
C ILE A 112 8.67 9.77 -13.29
N ASN A 113 7.76 10.27 -14.12
CA ASN A 113 8.07 11.05 -15.32
C ASN A 113 9.15 10.38 -16.21
N ASN A 114 8.99 9.08 -16.46
CA ASN A 114 9.92 8.21 -17.21
C ASN A 114 11.32 8.02 -16.60
N VAL A 115 11.54 8.47 -15.36
CA VAL A 115 12.74 8.16 -14.59
C VAL A 115 12.44 7.02 -13.64
N THR A 116 13.20 5.94 -13.76
CA THR A 116 13.02 4.73 -12.95
C THR A 116 14.15 4.60 -11.94
N ASP A 117 13.78 4.37 -10.68
CA ASP A 117 14.71 4.08 -9.59
C ASP A 117 14.39 2.69 -9.01
N GLU A 118 15.43 1.88 -8.79
CA GLU A 118 15.29 0.53 -8.27
C GLU A 118 15.06 0.51 -6.76
N VAL A 119 14.24 -0.44 -6.32
CA VAL A 119 14.04 -0.75 -4.90
C VAL A 119 15.16 -1.67 -4.41
N ASN A 120 15.86 -1.25 -3.35
CA ASN A 120 16.98 -1.96 -2.76
C ASN A 120 16.80 -2.27 -1.26
N GLY A 121 15.60 -2.05 -0.72
CA GLY A 121 15.32 -2.30 0.70
C GLY A 121 13.85 -2.10 1.07
N GLY A 122 13.52 -2.46 2.32
CA GLY A 122 12.24 -2.15 2.95
C GLY A 122 11.32 -3.36 3.18
N THR A 123 10.02 -3.06 3.31
CA THR A 123 8.98 -4.01 3.70
C THR A 123 7.70 -3.83 2.88
N VAL A 124 6.98 -4.94 2.67
CA VAL A 124 5.67 -4.98 2.05
C VAL A 124 4.74 -5.81 2.92
N VAL A 125 3.52 -5.33 3.16
CA VAL A 125 2.47 -6.06 3.87
C VAL A 125 1.29 -6.22 2.92
N ILE A 126 0.80 -7.45 2.77
CA ILE A 126 -0.31 -7.79 1.90
C ILE A 126 -1.36 -8.53 2.72
N SER A 127 -2.60 -8.05 2.68
CA SER A 127 -3.78 -8.76 3.15
C SER A 127 -4.82 -8.84 2.05
N LYS A 128 -5.71 -9.83 2.16
CA LYS A 128 -6.80 -10.05 1.22
C LYS A 128 -8.12 -10.20 1.98
N ASP A 129 -9.15 -9.53 1.48
CA ASP A 129 -10.53 -9.62 1.94
C ASP A 129 -11.46 -9.75 0.72
N GLY A 130 -12.13 -10.90 0.59
CA GLY A 130 -12.80 -11.29 -0.66
C GLY A 130 -11.82 -11.28 -1.83
N ASP A 131 -12.14 -10.52 -2.89
CA ASP A 131 -11.28 -10.31 -4.06
C ASP A 131 -10.36 -9.08 -3.94
N SER A 132 -10.56 -8.26 -2.91
CA SER A 132 -9.80 -7.04 -2.68
C SER A 132 -8.50 -7.34 -1.93
N HIS A 133 -7.42 -6.68 -2.32
CA HIS A 133 -6.13 -6.73 -1.62
C HIS A 133 -5.88 -5.38 -0.97
N THR A 134 -5.36 -5.39 0.25
CA THR A 134 -4.74 -4.22 0.87
C THR A 134 -3.24 -4.45 0.95
N ILE A 135 -2.49 -3.54 0.34
CA ILE A 135 -1.04 -3.62 0.20
C ILE A 135 -0.46 -2.34 0.75
N THR A 136 0.42 -2.45 1.74
CA THR A 136 1.18 -1.32 2.28
C THR A 136 2.65 -1.59 2.06
N PHE A 137 3.39 -0.59 1.61
CA PHE A 137 4.82 -0.72 1.36
C PHE A 137 5.59 0.46 1.94
N ASN A 138 6.74 0.14 2.51
CA ASN A 138 7.72 1.08 3.02
C ASN A 138 9.09 0.63 2.51
N LEU A 139 9.45 1.16 1.36
CA LEU A 139 10.56 0.72 0.51
C LEU A 139 11.67 1.77 0.53
N THR A 140 12.85 1.36 0.07
CA THR A 140 14.01 2.24 -0.09
C THR A 140 14.55 2.10 -1.51
N THR A 141 14.93 3.23 -2.09
CA THR A 141 15.71 3.32 -3.33
C THR A 141 17.04 4.03 -3.02
N THR A 142 17.93 4.11 -4.01
CA THR A 142 19.16 4.92 -3.89
C THR A 142 18.89 6.42 -3.76
N LYS A 143 17.72 6.91 -4.16
CA LYS A 143 17.36 8.33 -4.13
C LYS A 143 16.36 8.71 -3.03
N GLY A 144 15.95 7.76 -2.19
CA GLY A 144 15.17 8.06 -1.00
C GLY A 144 14.11 7.02 -0.63
N PRO A 145 13.30 7.32 0.40
CA PRO A 145 12.21 6.44 0.81
C PRO A 145 11.07 6.48 -0.20
N LEU A 146 10.45 5.31 -0.40
CA LEU A 146 9.22 5.12 -1.17
C LEU A 146 8.18 4.50 -0.26
N LYS A 147 7.09 5.21 0.00
CA LYS A 147 6.04 4.72 0.92
C LYS A 147 4.69 4.78 0.25
N GLY A 148 3.80 3.85 0.52
CA GLY A 148 2.47 3.90 -0.04
C GLY A 148 1.57 2.77 0.38
N SER A 149 0.33 2.87 -0.09
CA SER A 149 -0.67 1.84 0.08
C SER A 149 -1.58 1.76 -1.14
N TYR A 150 -2.14 0.57 -1.34
CA TYR A 150 -3.15 0.27 -2.34
C TYR A 150 -4.22 -0.61 -1.71
N THR A 151 -5.48 -0.30 -1.95
CA THR A 151 -6.63 -1.14 -1.62
C THR A 151 -7.50 -1.29 -2.86
N GLY A 152 -7.64 -2.51 -3.36
CA GLY A 152 -8.47 -2.79 -4.53
C GLY A 152 -8.26 -4.19 -5.10
N ILE A 153 -8.96 -4.47 -6.19
CA ILE A 153 -8.84 -5.74 -6.91
C ILE A 153 -7.62 -5.65 -7.84
N LEU A 154 -6.64 -6.53 -7.63
CA LEU A 154 -5.53 -6.72 -8.56
C LEU A 154 -5.99 -7.53 -9.77
N LYS A 155 -5.98 -6.90 -10.95
CA LYS A 155 -6.28 -7.60 -12.21
C LYS A 155 -5.11 -8.48 -12.61
N LYS A 156 -5.39 -9.75 -12.96
CA LYS A 156 -4.38 -10.62 -13.60
C LYS A 156 -4.26 -10.21 -15.06
N ILE A 157 -3.04 -9.95 -15.52
CA ILE A 157 -2.70 -9.71 -16.93
C ILE A 157 -1.90 -10.88 -17.48
#